data_AF-A0A149VIH0-F1
#
_entry.id   AF-A0A149VIH0-F1
#
_cell.length_a   1.000
_cell.length_b   1.000
_cell.length_c   1.000
_cell.angle_alpha   90.00
_cell.angle_beta   90.00
_cell.angle_gamma   90.00
#
_symmetry.space_group_name_H-M   'P 1'
#
loop_
_entity.id
_entity.type
_entity.pdbx_description
1 polymer ?
#
loop_
_entity_poly.entity_id
_entity_poly.type
_entity_poly.pdbx_seq_one_letter_code
_entity_poly.pdbx_strand_id
1 'polypeptide(L)'
;KGARYTPVAKRHDRPDGIAFLLRNFPQLNDLQIVKLLGTTKDTIAKVRDKQHWNTPNIKPRDPVTIGLCSQMDLNAAVNAATTRLEREGHEIPQPPPMDMVDHEGSGE
;
A
#
# COMPACT_ATOMS: atom_id res chain seq x y z
N LYS A 1 -8.53 4.81 -21.93
CA LYS A 1 -7.88 4.57 -20.63
C LYS A 1 -7.00 3.33 -20.76
N GLY A 2 -5.79 3.51 -21.29
CA GLY A 2 -4.86 2.39 -21.55
C GLY A 2 -4.29 1.87 -20.25
N ALA A 3 -4.18 0.55 -20.12
CA ALA A 3 -3.49 -0.09 -19.01
C ALA A 3 -2.09 0.55 -18.90
N ARG A 4 -1.83 1.26 -17.80
CA ARG A 4 -0.53 1.89 -17.55
C ARG A 4 0.50 0.78 -17.46
N TYR A 5 1.27 0.62 -18.54
CA TYR A 5 2.38 -0.32 -18.62
C TYR A 5 3.40 0.07 -17.55
N THR A 6 3.44 -0.69 -16.46
CA THR A 6 4.53 -0.63 -15.48
C THR A 6 5.75 -1.32 -16.12
N PRO A 7 6.79 -0.59 -16.53
CA PRO A 7 7.96 -1.19 -17.18
C PRO A 7 8.57 -2.28 -16.30
N VAL A 8 9.13 -3.32 -16.92
CA VAL A 8 9.73 -4.49 -16.25
C VAL A 8 10.74 -4.09 -15.16
N ALA A 9 11.47 -2.99 -15.37
CA ALA A 9 12.42 -2.42 -14.40
C ALA A 9 11.80 -2.13 -13.02
N LYS A 10 10.49 -1.88 -12.94
CA LYS A 10 9.78 -1.55 -11.69
C LYS A 10 9.13 -2.76 -11.00
N ARG A 11 9.41 -3.99 -11.46
CA ARG A 11 8.88 -5.21 -10.81
C ARG A 11 9.45 -5.42 -9.41
N HIS A 12 10.69 -5.01 -9.18
CA HIS A 12 11.31 -5.07 -7.85
C HIS A 12 10.65 -4.09 -6.85
N ASP A 13 10.11 -2.97 -7.33
CA ASP A 13 9.43 -1.99 -6.48
C ASP A 13 7.95 -2.32 -6.21
N ARG A 14 7.38 -3.34 -6.86
CA ARG A 14 5.99 -3.78 -6.60
C ARG A 14 5.78 -4.23 -5.15
N PRO A 15 6.60 -5.13 -4.57
CA PRO A 15 6.44 -5.49 -3.16
C PRO A 15 6.59 -4.30 -2.22
N ASP A 16 7.43 -3.32 -2.54
CA ASP A 16 7.59 -2.06 -1.79
C ASP A 16 6.28 -1.25 -1.78
N GLY A 17 5.66 -1.10 -2.94
CA GLY A 17 4.35 -0.44 -3.08
C GLY A 17 3.23 -1.18 -2.35
N ILE A 18 3.21 -2.52 -2.41
CA ILE A 18 2.22 -3.34 -1.69
C ILE A 18 2.37 -3.15 -0.18
N ALA A 19 3.60 -3.25 0.34
CA ALA A 19 3.87 -3.07 1.76
C ALA A 19 3.47 -1.68 2.26
N PHE A 20 3.67 -0.65 1.43
CA PHE A 20 3.22 0.71 1.73
C PHE A 20 1.70 0.80 1.81
N LEU A 21 0.98 0.25 0.84
CA LEU A 21 -0.49 0.29 0.82
C LEU A 21 -1.09 -0.45 2.01
N LEU A 22 -0.58 -1.65 2.32
CA LEU A 22 -1.04 -2.43 3.46
C LEU A 22 -0.84 -1.70 4.80
N ARG A 23 0.23 -0.90 4.92
CA ARG A 23 0.53 -0.15 6.15
C ARG A 23 -0.25 1.16 6.27
N ASN A 24 -0.35 1.94 5.18
CA ASN A 24 -0.89 3.31 5.21
C ASN A 24 -2.36 3.39 4.84
N PHE A 25 -2.86 2.43 4.06
CA PHE A 25 -4.24 2.41 3.57
C PHE A 25 -4.92 1.08 3.92
N PRO A 26 -5.13 0.78 5.21
CA PRO A 26 -5.78 -0.46 5.64
C PRO A 26 -7.24 -0.55 5.15
N GLN A 27 -7.85 0.56 4.68
CA GLN A 27 -9.14 0.52 4.01
C GLN A 27 -9.10 -0.19 2.65
N LEU A 28 -7.95 -0.21 1.97
CA LEU A 28 -7.84 -0.83 0.65
C LEU A 28 -7.92 -2.34 0.78
N ASN A 29 -8.79 -2.96 -0.02
CA ASN A 29 -8.85 -4.41 -0.12
C ASN A 29 -7.85 -4.95 -1.17
N ASP A 30 -7.53 -6.23 -1.07
CA ASP A 30 -6.62 -6.92 -1.99
C ASP A 30 -7.02 -6.75 -3.46
N LEU A 31 -8.34 -6.71 -3.74
CA LEU A 31 -8.86 -6.56 -5.10
C LEU A 31 -8.58 -5.16 -5.68
N GLN A 32 -8.63 -4.11 -4.86
CA GLN A 32 -8.25 -2.75 -5.24
C GLN A 32 -6.75 -2.67 -5.45
N ILE A 33 -5.95 -3.27 -4.56
CA ILE A 33 -4.48 -3.30 -4.68
C ILE A 33 -4.04 -4.03 -5.96
N VAL A 34 -4.67 -5.17 -6.29
CA VAL A 34 -4.46 -5.92 -7.54
C VAL A 34 -4.69 -5.02 -8.76
N LYS A 35 -5.81 -4.29 -8.79
CA LYS A 35 -6.16 -3.39 -9.89
C LYS A 35 -5.25 -2.17 -9.98
N LEU A 36 -4.84 -1.63 -8.83
CA LEU A 36 -4.02 -0.41 -8.74
C LEU A 36 -2.56 -0.66 -9.15
N LEU A 37 -1.96 -1.75 -8.69
CA LEU A 37 -0.54 -2.05 -8.90
C LEU A 37 -0.28 -3.08 -10.00
N GLY A 38 -1.31 -3.71 -10.55
CA GLY A 38 -1.17 -4.79 -11.53
C GLY A 38 -0.42 -6.00 -10.95
N THR A 39 -0.82 -6.43 -9.74
CA THR A 39 -0.24 -7.56 -9.01
C THR A 39 -1.27 -8.68 -8.80
N THR A 40 -0.90 -9.78 -8.15
CA THR A 40 -1.81 -10.88 -7.80
C THR A 40 -2.09 -10.91 -6.31
N LYS A 41 -3.26 -11.46 -5.92
CA LYS A 41 -3.62 -11.66 -4.51
C LYS A 41 -2.59 -12.51 -3.75
N ASP A 42 -2.05 -13.54 -4.42
CA ASP A 42 -0.97 -14.37 -3.88
C ASP A 42 0.29 -13.55 -3.54
N THR A 43 0.68 -12.63 -4.41
CA THR A 43 1.82 -11.72 -4.15
C THR A 43 1.52 -10.82 -2.94
N ILE A 44 0.30 -10.29 -2.83
CA ILE A 44 -0.10 -9.44 -1.70
C ILE A 44 -0.03 -10.23 -0.40
N ALA A 45 -0.59 -11.44 -0.37
CA ALA A 45 -0.53 -12.33 0.78
C ALA A 45 0.93 -12.63 1.17
N LYS A 46 1.78 -13.01 0.21
CA LYS A 46 3.21 -13.24 0.47
C LYS A 46 3.94 -12.02 1.02
N VAL A 47 3.62 -10.81 0.54
CA VAL A 47 4.24 -9.57 1.08
C VAL A 47 3.73 -9.30 2.50
N ARG A 48 2.43 -9.46 2.75
CA ARG A 48 1.80 -9.27 4.07
C ARG A 48 2.36 -10.25 5.11
N ASP A 49 2.42 -11.52 4.73
CA ASP A 49 2.87 -12.62 5.57
C ASP A 49 4.40 -12.73 5.60
N LYS A 50 5.11 -11.80 4.92
CA LYS A 50 6.58 -11.76 4.83
C LYS A 50 7.20 -13.06 4.26
N GLN A 51 6.45 -13.74 3.39
CA GLN A 51 6.82 -14.97 2.67
C GLN A 51 7.30 -14.71 1.24
N HIS A 52 7.42 -13.45 0.82
CA HIS A 52 7.98 -13.13 -0.48
C HIS A 52 9.50 -13.34 -0.46
N TRP A 53 10.08 -13.95 -1.50
CA TRP A 53 11.52 -14.22 -1.54
C TRP A 53 12.39 -12.96 -1.34
N ASN A 54 11.86 -11.80 -1.75
CA ASN A 54 12.53 -10.50 -1.60
C ASN A 54 12.20 -9.77 -0.28
N THR A 55 11.44 -10.37 0.65
CA THR A 55 11.07 -9.79 1.95
C THR A 55 12.19 -9.03 2.68
N PRO A 56 13.42 -9.54 2.81
CA PRO A 56 14.48 -8.80 3.52
C PRO A 56 14.82 -7.44 2.89
N ASN A 57 14.52 -7.23 1.60
CA ASN A 57 14.79 -5.98 0.89
C ASN A 57 13.54 -5.13 0.70
N ILE A 58 12.35 -5.59 1.11
CA ILE A 58 11.11 -4.84 0.94
C ILE A 58 11.14 -3.60 1.82
N LYS A 59 11.03 -2.42 1.20
CA LYS A 59 10.94 -1.13 1.88
C LYS A 59 9.61 -0.47 1.52
N PRO A 60 8.69 -0.24 2.46
CA PRO A 60 7.43 0.44 2.17
C PRO A 60 7.67 1.79 1.50
N ARG A 61 7.33 1.92 0.21
CA ARG A 61 7.47 3.16 -0.57
C ARG A 61 6.17 3.47 -1.30
N ASP A 62 5.85 4.76 -1.38
CA ASP A 62 4.62 5.22 -2.00
C ASP A 62 4.59 4.82 -3.49
N PRO A 63 3.59 4.01 -3.93
CA PRO A 63 3.47 3.55 -5.31
C PRO A 63 3.31 4.67 -6.33
N VAL A 64 2.88 5.87 -5.93
CA VAL A 64 2.83 7.06 -6.79
C VAL A 64 4.25 7.60 -7.00
N THR A 65 5.04 7.72 -5.93
CA THR A 65 6.42 8.26 -5.99
C THR A 65 7.36 7.34 -6.79
N ILE A 66 7.23 6.03 -6.65
CA ILE A 66 7.99 5.06 -7.49
C ILE A 66 7.39 4.89 -8.90
N GLY A 67 6.25 5.54 -9.17
CA GLY A 67 5.57 5.55 -10.46
C GLY A 67 5.04 4.17 -10.89
N LEU A 68 4.48 3.41 -9.95
CA LEU A 68 3.67 2.22 -10.19
C LEU A 68 2.22 2.58 -10.54
N CYS A 69 1.65 3.58 -9.87
CA CYS A 69 0.32 4.13 -10.15
C CYS A 69 0.37 5.67 -10.19
N SER A 70 -0.74 6.31 -10.54
CA SER A 70 -0.85 7.77 -10.45
C SER A 70 -1.58 8.20 -9.18
N GLN A 71 -1.37 9.45 -8.78
CA GLN A 71 -2.10 10.06 -7.66
C GLN A 71 -3.62 9.96 -7.84
N MET A 72 -4.11 10.12 -9.08
CA MET A 72 -5.54 10.00 -9.40
C MET A 72 -6.06 8.59 -9.16
N ASP A 73 -5.31 7.55 -9.56
CA ASP A 73 -5.73 6.16 -9.39
C ASP A 73 -5.72 5.77 -7.90
N LEU A 74 -4.71 6.21 -7.15
CA LEU A 74 -4.63 5.98 -5.71
C LEU A 74 -5.83 6.62 -5.00
N ASN A 75 -6.12 7.89 -5.29
CA ASN A 75 -7.25 8.59 -4.69
C ASN A 75 -8.59 7.92 -5.03
N ALA A 76 -8.78 7.50 -6.30
CA ALA A 76 -9.98 6.77 -6.70
C ALA A 76 -10.14 5.43 -5.95
N ALA A 77 -9.05 4.67 -5.77
CA ALA A 77 -9.08 3.41 -5.04
C ALA A 77 -9.38 3.61 -3.55
N VAL A 78 -8.78 4.62 -2.92
CA VAL A 78 -9.01 4.97 -1.51
C VAL A 78 -10.44 5.44 -1.30
N ASN A 79 -10.96 6.33 -2.14
CA ASN A 79 -12.33 6.80 -2.04
C ASN A 79 -13.35 5.66 -2.20
N ALA A 80 -13.13 4.77 -3.18
CA ALA A 80 -13.98 3.58 -3.35
C ALA A 80 -13.92 2.63 -2.15
N ALA A 81 -12.76 2.51 -1.51
CA ALA A 81 -12.60 1.72 -0.29
C ALA A 81 -13.30 2.37 0.91
N THR A 82 -13.16 3.68 1.09
CA THR A 82 -13.85 4.45 2.13
C THR A 82 -15.37 4.32 2.00
N THR A 83 -15.93 4.59 0.82
CA THR A 83 -17.38 4.44 0.57
C THR A 83 -17.87 3.02 0.84
N ARG A 84 -17.05 2.01 0.56
CA ARG A 84 -17.39 0.62 0.88
C ARG A 84 -17.44 0.39 2.39
N LEU A 85 -16.43 0.84 3.14
CA LEU A 85 -16.39 0.70 4.60
C LEU A 85 -17.56 1.42 5.27
N GLU A 86 -17.87 2.64 4.80
CA GLU A 86 -19.04 3.42 5.26
C GLU A 86 -20.35 2.65 5.06
N ARG A 87 -20.52 1.99 3.90
CA ARG A 87 -21.70 1.16 3.60
C ARG A 87 -21.74 -0.15 4.39
N GLU A 88 -20.58 -0.73 4.66
CA GLU A 88 -20.43 -1.95 5.46
C GLU A 88 -20.54 -1.65 6.97
N GLY A 89 -20.68 -0.38 7.38
CA GLY A 89 -20.77 0.03 8.78
C GLY A 89 -19.49 -0.25 9.57
N HIS A 90 -18.37 -0.50 8.88
CA HIS A 90 -17.09 -0.81 9.49
C HIS A 90 -16.29 0.48 9.66
N GLU A 91 -15.84 0.71 10.89
CA GLU A 91 -14.94 1.80 11.25
C GLU A 91 -13.68 1.71 10.39
N ILE A 92 -13.26 2.81 9.77
CA ILE A 92 -12.00 2.84 9.02
C ILE A 92 -10.90 2.45 10.00
N PRO A 93 -10.16 1.33 9.77
CA PRO A 93 -9.07 0.97 10.65
C PRO A 93 -8.10 2.14 10.62
N GLN A 94 -7.97 2.81 11.75
CA GLN A 94 -7.02 3.90 11.88
C GLN A 94 -5.64 3.29 11.63
N PRO A 95 -4.82 3.83 10.71
CA PRO A 95 -3.45 3.37 10.59
C PRO A 95 -2.84 3.40 11.99
N PRO A 96 -2.07 2.37 12.40
CA PRO A 96 -1.48 2.33 13.73
C PRO A 96 -0.78 3.68 13.94
N PRO A 97 -1.02 4.35 15.09
CA PRO A 97 -0.35 5.61 15.36
C PRO A 97 1.12 5.37 15.10
N MET A 98 1.68 6.08 14.12
CA MET A 98 3.12 6.06 13.96
C MET A 98 3.63 6.53 15.31
N ASP A 99 4.32 5.66 16.05
CA ASP A 99 5.07 6.07 17.23
C ASP A 99 5.89 7.29 16.80
N MET A 100 5.36 8.47 17.11
CA MET A 100 6.14 9.69 17.15
C MET A 100 7.14 9.35 18.22
N VAL A 101 8.32 8.89 17.79
CA VAL A 101 9.44 8.65 18.68
C VAL A 101 9.63 9.96 19.43
N ASP A 102 9.19 9.92 20.69
CA ASP A 102 9.27 11.01 21.61
C ASP A 102 10.76 11.32 21.72
N HIS A 103 11.20 12.40 21.07
CA HIS A 103 12.55 12.92 21.24
C HIS A 103 12.56 13.81 22.49
N GLU A 104 11.99 13.33 23.60
CA GLU A 104 12.34 13.81 24.94
C GLU A 104 13.67 13.18 25.33
N GLY A 105 14.73 13.89 24.96
CA GLY A 105 16.05 13.80 25.57
C GLY A 105 16.44 15.17 26.13
N SER A 106 15.59 15.70 27.03
CA SER A 106 15.96 16.80 27.93
C SER A 106 16.83 16.25 29.08
N GLY A 107 17.91 16.95 29.43
CA GLY A 107 18.78 16.69 30.59
C GLY A 107 20.22 16.46 30.13
N GLU A 108 21.20 17.32 30.41
CA GLU A 108 21.37 18.37 31.43
C GLU A 108 22.42 19.38 30.93
#